data_AF-A0A8T4UXT7-F1
#
_entry.id   AF-A0A8T4UXT7-F1
#
_cell.length_a   1.000
_cell.length_b   1.000
_cell.length_c   1.000
_cell.angle_alpha   90.00
_cell.angle_beta   90.00
_cell.angle_gamma   90.00
#
_symmetry.space_group_name_H-M   'P 1'
#
loop_
_entity.id
_entity.type
_entity.pdbx_description
1 polymer ?
#
loop_
_entity_poly.entity_id
_entity_poly.type
_entity_poly.pdbx_seq_one_letter_code
_entity_poly.pdbx_strand_id
1 'polypeptide(L)'
;METEQISERPLLLSEAKEIIKKIEKRDKELSFRVNKTKEYLNLFSKEDFKKQKEVYDKLVSLNIPRLKERHIIKILDIMPTEMDEVKAILSGENLTITSENLKKVIDIVKENASN
;
A
#
# COMPACT_ATOMS: atom_id res chain seq x y z
N MET A 1 -28.66 12.89 13.71
CA MET A 1 -27.35 13.54 13.56
C MET A 1 -26.80 13.12 12.22
N GLU A 2 -26.54 14.08 11.33
CA GLU A 2 -25.76 13.81 10.12
C GLU A 2 -24.28 13.72 10.51
N THR A 3 -23.60 12.70 10.00
CA THR A 3 -22.16 12.53 10.20
C THR A 3 -21.42 13.28 9.11
N GLU A 4 -20.47 14.13 9.48
CA GLU A 4 -19.57 14.83 8.55
C GLU A 4 -18.18 14.15 8.52
N GLN A 5 -17.58 14.06 7.32
CA GLN A 5 -16.26 13.49 7.14
C GLN A 5 -15.17 14.52 7.44
N ILE A 6 -14.34 14.24 8.45
CA ILE A 6 -13.25 15.13 8.88
C ILE A 6 -11.95 14.87 8.10
N SER A 7 -11.65 13.60 7.81
CA SER A 7 -10.42 13.20 7.11
C SER A 7 -10.55 11.83 6.48
N GLU A 8 -9.83 11.61 5.39
CA GLU A 8 -9.64 10.29 4.77
C GLU A 8 -8.19 10.10 4.36
N ARG A 9 -7.74 8.85 4.35
CA ARG A 9 -6.47 8.45 3.75
C ARG A 9 -6.55 7.02 3.23
N PRO A 10 -5.77 6.67 2.20
CA PRO A 10 -5.62 5.27 1.80
C PRO A 10 -4.91 4.45 2.88
N LEU A 11 -5.17 3.14 2.87
CA LEU A 11 -4.57 2.17 3.79
C LEU A 11 -3.76 1.14 3.00
N LEU A 12 -2.64 0.69 3.56
CA LEU A 12 -1.93 -0.51 3.08
C LEU A 12 -2.77 -1.76 3.31
N LEU A 13 -2.59 -2.79 2.48
CA LEU A 13 -3.19 -4.10 2.74
C LEU A 13 -2.73 -4.69 4.10
N SER A 14 -1.47 -4.49 4.47
CA SER A 14 -0.94 -4.93 5.77
C SER A 14 -1.56 -4.17 6.94
N GLU A 15 -1.81 -2.87 6.78
CA GLU A 15 -2.51 -2.07 7.77
C GLU A 15 -3.96 -2.55 7.95
N ALA A 16 -4.67 -2.76 6.83
CA ALA A 16 -6.02 -3.29 6.84
C ALA A 16 -6.08 -4.66 7.54
N LYS A 17 -5.06 -5.52 7.34
CA LYS A 17 -4.95 -6.83 7.97
C LYS A 17 -4.83 -6.72 9.48
N GLU A 18 -4.01 -5.80 9.98
CA GLU A 18 -3.88 -5.50 11.41
C GLU A 18 -5.17 -4.93 12.01
N ILE A 19 -5.89 -4.08 11.27
CA ILE A 19 -7.20 -3.56 11.70
C ILE A 19 -8.22 -4.70 11.83
N ILE A 20 -8.32 -5.59 10.84
CA ILE A 20 -9.25 -6.73 10.91
C ILE A 20 -8.91 -7.66 12.07
N LYS A 21 -7.63 -7.94 12.33
CA LYS A 21 -7.20 -8.73 13.50
C LYS A 21 -7.66 -8.11 14.82
N LYS A 22 -7.63 -6.78 14.95
CA LYS A 22 -8.14 -6.08 16.15
C LYS A 22 -9.66 -6.19 16.27
N ILE A 23 -10.38 -6.06 15.16
CA ILE A 23 -11.84 -6.22 15.13
C ILE A 23 -12.23 -7.64 15.54
N GLU A 24 -11.56 -8.66 15.00
CA GLU A 24 -11.82 -10.06 15.33
C GLU A 24 -11.65 -10.35 16.83
N LYS A 25 -10.57 -9.83 17.43
CA LYS A 25 -10.32 -9.96 18.87
C LYS A 25 -11.42 -9.30 19.73
N ARG A 26 -12.02 -8.22 19.25
CA ARG A 26 -13.07 -7.47 19.96
C ARG A 26 -14.43 -8.13 19.81
N ASP A 27 -14.81 -8.48 18.59
CA ASP A 27 -16.19 -8.81 18.24
C ASP A 27 -16.47 -10.33 18.24
N LYS A 28 -15.42 -11.17 18.33
CA LYS A 28 -15.44 -12.66 18.32
C LYS A 28 -15.98 -13.30 17.04
N GLU A 29 -17.05 -12.78 16.46
CA GLU A 29 -17.62 -13.20 15.18
C GLU A 29 -17.55 -12.08 14.15
N LEU A 30 -17.00 -12.40 12.98
CA LEU A 30 -16.91 -11.49 11.86
C LEU A 30 -18.06 -11.72 10.89
N SER A 31 -18.59 -10.65 10.29
CA SER A 31 -19.56 -10.78 9.19
C SER A 31 -18.93 -11.49 7.99
N PHE A 32 -19.77 -12.04 7.10
CA PHE A 32 -19.33 -12.72 5.88
C PHE A 32 -18.38 -11.87 5.03
N ARG A 33 -18.69 -10.58 4.84
CA ARG A 33 -17.85 -9.66 4.05
C ARG A 33 -16.48 -9.45 4.69
N VAL A 34 -16.44 -9.28 6.01
CA VAL A 34 -15.16 -9.09 6.73
C VAL A 34 -14.32 -10.37 6.69
N ASN A 35 -14.95 -11.55 6.77
CA ASN A 35 -14.24 -12.82 6.57
C ASN A 35 -13.65 -12.94 5.16
N LYS A 36 -14.38 -12.56 4.11
CA LYS A 36 -13.84 -12.54 2.74
C LYS A 36 -12.70 -11.54 2.56
N THR A 37 -12.79 -10.37 3.17
CA THR A 37 -11.67 -9.42 3.18
C THR A 37 -10.47 -10.00 3.93
N LYS A 38 -10.67 -10.66 5.07
CA LYS A 38 -9.59 -11.33 5.82
C LYS A 38 -8.89 -12.40 4.97
N GLU A 39 -9.65 -13.25 4.29
CA GLU A 39 -9.11 -14.26 3.35
C GLU A 39 -8.24 -13.60 2.27
N TYR A 40 -8.74 -12.54 1.62
CA TYR A 40 -7.99 -11.78 0.63
C TYR A 40 -6.69 -11.20 1.21
N LEU A 41 -6.76 -10.52 2.36
CA LEU A 41 -5.58 -9.92 2.99
C LEU A 41 -4.56 -10.96 3.44
N ASN A 42 -4.99 -12.16 3.82
CA ASN A 42 -4.06 -13.24 4.15
C ASN A 42 -3.26 -13.72 2.93
N LEU A 43 -3.86 -13.71 1.75
CA LEU A 43 -3.21 -14.12 0.49
C LEU A 43 -2.31 -13.02 -0.10
N PHE A 44 -2.76 -11.77 -0.04
CA PHE A 44 -2.12 -10.66 -0.77
C PHE A 44 -1.26 -9.74 0.09
N SER A 45 -1.52 -9.62 1.40
CA SER A 45 -0.64 -8.86 2.30
C SER A 45 0.52 -9.74 2.77
N LYS A 46 1.55 -9.82 1.93
CA LYS A 46 2.76 -10.63 2.16
C LYS A 46 3.75 -9.97 3.12
N GLU A 47 3.85 -8.65 3.08
CA GLU A 47 4.82 -7.90 3.88
C GLU A 47 4.28 -7.49 5.25
N ASP A 48 5.20 -7.29 6.21
CA ASP A 48 4.89 -6.74 7.52
C ASP A 48 4.59 -5.24 7.45
N PHE A 49 3.60 -4.79 8.23
CA PHE A 49 3.17 -3.39 8.23
C PHE A 49 4.28 -2.42 8.65
N LYS A 50 5.14 -2.79 9.63
CA LYS A 50 6.23 -1.90 10.06
C LYS A 50 7.25 -1.72 8.95
N LYS A 51 7.62 -2.82 8.30
CA LYS A 51 8.53 -2.80 7.15
C LYS A 51 7.96 -1.95 6.01
N GLN A 52 6.70 -2.14 5.64
CA GLN A 52 6.06 -1.32 4.60
C GLN A 52 5.98 0.16 4.98
N LYS A 53 5.82 0.48 6.28
CA LYS A 53 5.84 1.86 6.76
C LYS A 53 7.22 2.52 6.57
N GLU A 54 8.30 1.79 6.85
CA GLU A 54 9.66 2.30 6.60
C GLU A 54 9.90 2.55 5.10
N VAL A 55 9.42 1.66 4.24
CA VAL A 55 9.51 1.84 2.77
C VAL A 55 8.65 3.00 2.31
N TYR A 56 7.45 3.18 2.87
CA TYR A 56 6.59 4.33 2.63
C TYR A 56 7.31 5.65 2.90
N ASP A 57 7.93 5.78 4.08
CA ASP A 57 8.62 7.01 4.47
C ASP A 57 9.79 7.32 3.52
N LYS A 58 10.53 6.28 3.08
CA LYS A 58 11.60 6.42 2.06
C LYS A 58 11.05 6.89 0.71
N LEU A 59 9.93 6.33 0.24
CA LEU A 59 9.32 6.70 -1.03
C LEU A 59 8.74 8.12 -1.02
N VAL A 60 8.08 8.53 0.08
CA VAL A 60 7.60 9.90 0.26
C VAL A 60 8.77 10.90 0.23
N SER A 61 9.90 10.53 0.85
CA SER A 61 11.10 11.37 0.91
C SER A 61 11.75 11.63 -0.45
N LEU A 62 11.45 10.82 -1.48
CA LEU A 62 11.88 11.10 -2.86
C LEU A 62 11.24 12.35 -3.46
N ASN A 63 10.13 12.83 -2.87
CA ASN A 63 9.40 14.03 -3.29
C ASN A 63 9.13 14.08 -4.81
N ILE A 64 8.70 12.94 -5.37
CA ILE A 64 8.45 12.81 -6.81
C ILE A 64 7.22 13.64 -7.19
N PRO A 65 7.31 14.57 -8.15
CA PRO A 65 6.19 15.40 -8.54
C PRO A 65 4.96 14.57 -8.94
N ARG A 66 3.78 14.96 -8.43
CA ARG A 66 2.47 14.32 -8.70
C ARG A 66 2.33 12.88 -8.18
N LEU A 67 3.37 12.30 -7.57
CA LEU A 67 3.28 11.01 -6.90
C LEU A 67 2.61 11.20 -5.53
N LYS A 68 1.29 11.05 -5.49
CA LYS A 68 0.49 11.15 -4.26
C LYS A 68 0.56 9.87 -3.41
N GLU A 69 0.19 10.00 -2.15
CA GLU A 69 0.10 8.91 -1.18
C GLU A 69 -0.58 7.65 -1.73
N ARG A 70 -1.75 7.77 -2.37
CA ARG A 70 -2.47 6.62 -2.97
C ARG A 70 -1.64 5.80 -3.97
N HIS A 71 -0.73 6.44 -4.70
CA HIS A 71 0.14 5.74 -5.65
C HIS A 71 1.25 5.00 -4.90
N ILE A 72 1.82 5.61 -3.85
CA ILE A 72 2.84 4.99 -3.01
C ILE A 72 2.27 3.78 -2.30
N ILE A 73 1.06 3.89 -1.73
CA ILE A 73 0.34 2.74 -1.14
C ILE A 73 0.19 1.61 -2.16
N LYS A 74 -0.20 1.92 -3.40
CA LYS A 74 -0.36 0.90 -4.44
C LYS A 74 0.96 0.23 -4.84
N ILE A 75 2.05 1.00 -4.90
CA ILE A 75 3.40 0.47 -5.12
C ILE A 75 3.78 -0.47 -3.98
N LEU A 76 3.53 -0.10 -2.73
CA LEU A 76 3.84 -0.93 -1.56
C LEU A 76 2.99 -2.20 -1.47
N ASP A 77 1.73 -2.15 -1.90
CA ASP A 77 0.86 -3.34 -1.93
C ASP A 77 1.33 -4.39 -2.96
N ILE A 78 2.01 -3.94 -4.02
CA ILE A 78 2.44 -4.81 -5.13
C ILE A 78 3.92 -5.17 -5.01
N MET A 79 4.74 -4.30 -4.41
CA MET A 79 6.20 -4.42 -4.31
C MET A 79 6.87 -4.70 -5.69
N PRO A 80 6.65 -3.84 -6.70
CA PRO A 80 7.21 -4.05 -8.03
C PRO A 80 8.74 -4.01 -8.00
N THR A 81 9.36 -4.97 -8.67
CA THR A 81 10.82 -5.06 -8.80
C THR A 81 11.29 -4.57 -10.16
N GLU A 82 10.43 -4.39 -11.16
CA GLU A 82 10.86 -3.94 -12.49
C GLU A 82 10.21 -2.63 -12.93
N MET A 83 10.89 -1.87 -13.81
CA MET A 83 10.43 -0.56 -14.30
C MET A 83 9.07 -0.62 -14.96
N ASP A 84 8.83 -1.67 -15.73
CA ASP A 84 7.57 -1.83 -16.45
C ASP A 84 6.42 -2.21 -15.51
N GLU A 85 6.70 -2.84 -14.36
CA GLU A 85 5.68 -3.09 -13.33
C GLU A 85 5.24 -1.78 -12.66
N VAL A 86 6.19 -0.90 -12.31
CA VAL A 86 5.86 0.43 -11.76
C VAL A 86 5.06 1.26 -12.77
N LYS A 87 5.45 1.22 -14.05
CA LYS A 87 4.67 1.88 -15.12
C LYS A 87 3.28 1.27 -15.26
N ALA A 88 3.14 -0.05 -15.18
CA ALA A 88 1.85 -0.71 -15.26
C ALA A 88 0.92 -0.27 -14.12
N ILE A 89 1.44 -0.18 -12.89
CA ILE A 89 0.70 0.30 -11.71
C ILE A 89 0.19 1.73 -11.92
N LEU A 90 0.97 2.58 -12.58
CA LEU A 90 0.69 4.00 -12.75
C LEU A 90 0.06 4.36 -14.11
N SER A 91 -0.16 3.36 -14.97
CA SER A 91 -0.58 3.56 -16.36
C SER A 91 -1.93 4.27 -16.52
N GLY A 92 -2.83 4.11 -15.54
CA GLY A 92 -4.13 4.79 -15.50
C GLY A 92 -4.10 6.16 -14.80
N GLU A 93 -2.95 6.61 -14.32
CA GLU A 93 -2.83 7.87 -13.58
C GLU A 93 -2.37 9.01 -14.48
N ASN A 94 -2.89 10.22 -14.22
CA ASN A 94 -2.44 11.44 -14.88
C ASN A 94 -1.12 11.93 -14.28
N LEU A 95 -0.05 11.15 -14.38
CA LEU A 95 1.30 11.52 -13.95
C LEU A 95 2.37 10.85 -14.81
N THR A 96 3.51 11.53 -14.97
CA THR A 96 4.66 11.02 -15.70
C THR A 96 5.86 11.01 -14.75
N ILE A 97 6.49 9.85 -14.58
CA ILE A 97 7.69 9.70 -13.77
C ILE A 97 8.88 9.55 -14.70
N THR A 98 9.96 10.28 -14.41
CA THR A 98 11.22 10.15 -15.15
C THR A 98 11.85 8.79 -14.91
N SER A 99 12.64 8.29 -15.87
CA SER A 99 13.37 7.02 -15.72
C SER A 99 14.27 7.00 -14.48
N GLU A 100 14.86 8.14 -14.12
CA GLU A 100 15.66 8.30 -12.90
C GLU A 100 14.83 8.08 -11.63
N ASN A 101 13.65 8.70 -11.54
CA ASN A 101 12.78 8.55 -10.38
C ASN A 101 12.18 7.14 -10.30
N LEU A 102 11.83 6.53 -11.43
CA LEU A 102 11.42 5.12 -11.48
C LEU A 102 12.50 4.20 -10.92
N LYS A 103 13.76 4.44 -11.30
CA LYS A 103 14.90 3.67 -10.79
C LYS A 103 15.04 3.81 -9.27
N LYS A 104 14.97 5.04 -8.73
CA LYS A 104 15.01 5.28 -7.27
C LYS A 104 13.90 4.54 -6.51
N VAL A 105 12.68 4.53 -7.06
CA VAL A 105 11.54 3.79 -6.47
C VAL A 105 11.87 2.29 -6.44
N ILE A 106 12.38 1.73 -7.53
CA ILE A 106 12.69 0.30 -7.63
C ILE A 106 13.84 -0.10 -6.74
N ASP A 107 14.89 0.70 -6.65
CA ASP A 107 16.03 0.40 -5.79
C ASP A 107 15.57 0.29 -4.33
N ILE A 108 14.73 1.22 -3.87
CA ILE A 108 14.10 1.16 -2.54
C ILE A 108 13.22 -0.09 -2.38
N VAL A 109 12.40 -0.43 -3.37
CA VAL A 109 11.51 -1.60 -3.28
C VAL A 109 12.29 -2.91 -3.28
N LYS A 110 13.29 -3.07 -4.16
CA LYS A 110 14.14 -4.28 -4.25
C LYS A 110 14.90 -4.55 -2.96
N GLU A 111 15.46 -3.53 -2.33
CA GLU A 111 16.16 -3.65 -1.04
C GLU A 111 15.23 -4.16 0.08
N ASN A 112 13.92 -3.98 -0.07
CA ASN A 112 12.94 -4.24 0.98
C ASN A 112 11.86 -5.26 0.53
N ALA A 113 11.99 -5.92 -0.61
CA ALA A 113 11.10 -7.01 -1.01
C ALA A 113 11.46 -8.27 -0.21
N SER A 114 10.46 -9.00 0.31
CA SER A 114 10.72 -10.33 0.86
C SER A 114 10.92 -11.30 -0.32
N ASN A 115 12.09 -11.94 -0.39
CA ASN A 115 12.36 -13.03 -1.34
C ASN A 115 11.38 -14.20 -1.17
#